data_AF-A0A090WZJ1-F1
#
_entry.id   AF-A0A090WZJ1-F1
#
_cell.length_a   1.000
_cell.length_b   1.000
_cell.length_c   1.000
_cell.angle_alpha   90.00
_cell.angle_beta   90.00
_cell.angle_gamma   90.00
#
_symmetry.space_group_name_H-M   'P 1'
#
loop_
_entity.id
_entity.type
_entity.pdbx_description
1 polymer ?
#
loop_
_entity_poly.entity_id
_entity_poly.type
_entity_poly.pdbx_seq_one_letter_code
_entity_poly.pdbx_strand_id
1 'polypeptide(L)' 'MNKDIKYFGIGISYLVFDVTDSDGNYYQFKNKVSGFKAFR' A
#
# COMPACT_ATOMS: atom_id res chain seq x y z
N MET A 1 -8.16 -8.67 -10.26
CA MET A 1 -7.02 -8.55 -9.33
C MET A 1 -6.59 -9.96 -8.98
N ASN A 2 -5.38 -10.38 -9.37
CA ASN A 2 -4.89 -11.75 -9.19
C ASN A 2 -4.71 -12.00 -7.68
N LYS A 3 -5.25 -13.10 -7.15
CA LYS A 3 -5.42 -13.33 -5.69
C LYS A 3 -4.15 -13.76 -4.95
N ASP A 4 -2.99 -13.78 -5.61
CA ASP A 4 -1.81 -14.52 -5.11
C ASP A 4 -0.58 -13.65 -4.84
N ILE A 5 -0.75 -12.37 -4.50
CA ILE A 5 0.41 -11.54 -4.09
C ILE A 5 0.55 -11.59 -2.57
N LYS A 6 1.63 -12.21 -2.10
CA LYS A 6 2.03 -12.23 -0.68
C LYS A 6 2.92 -11.02 -0.40
N TYR A 7 2.47 -10.14 0.48
CA TYR A 7 3.24 -8.99 0.95
C TYR A 7 3.78 -9.26 2.35
N PHE A 8 5.07 -8.97 2.57
CA PHE A 8 5.73 -9.17 3.86
C PHE A 8 5.92 -7.87 4.65
N GLY A 9 5.97 -6.73 3.95
CA GLY A 9 6.09 -5.41 4.54
C GLY A 9 5.06 -4.46 3.96
N ILE A 10 4.39 -3.70 4.83
CA ILE A 10 3.50 -2.61 4.44
C ILE A 10 3.87 -1.38 5.27
N GLY A 11 4.41 -0.36 4.62
CA GLY A 11 4.64 0.96 5.21
C GLY A 11 3.48 1.90 4.85
N ILE A 12 2.85 2.54 5.84
CA ILE A 12 1.73 3.46 5.60
C ILE A 12 2.10 4.84 6.13
N SER A 13 2.02 5.84 5.25
CA SER A 13 2.14 7.25 5.59
C SER A 13 0.87 8.01 5.21
N TYR A 14 0.81 9.31 5.52
CA TYR A 14 -0.32 10.16 5.17
C TYR A 14 -0.58 10.25 3.65
N LEU A 15 0.48 10.29 2.83
CA LEU A 15 0.36 10.54 1.38
C LEU A 15 0.55 9.29 0.53
N VAL A 16 1.28 8.30 1.02
CA VAL A 16 1.64 7.10 0.28
C VAL A 16 1.64 5.87 1.18
N PHE A 17 1.44 4.70 0.58
CA PHE A 17 1.80 3.43 1.18
C PHE A 17 2.77 2.68 0.28
N ASP A 18 3.76 2.06 0.90
CA ASP A 18 4.72 1.17 0.25
C ASP A 18 4.44 -0.28 0.63
N VAL A 19 4.69 -1.19 -0.31
CA VAL A 19 4.58 -2.63 -0.09
C VAL A 19 5.79 -3.34 -0.67
N THR A 20 6.26 -4.33 0.06
CA THR A 20 7.29 -5.27 -0.39
C THR A 20 6.68 -6.65 -0.52
N ASP A 21 6.81 -7.24 -1.70
CA ASP A 21 6.33 -8.59 -1.97
C ASP A 21 7.33 -9.66 -1.53
N SER A 22 7.00 -10.92 -1.80
CA SER A 22 7.86 -12.05 -1.44
C SER A 22 9.15 -12.19 -2.20
N ASP A 23 9.22 -11.57 -3.37
CA ASP A 23 10.38 -11.64 -4.26
C ASP A 23 11.32 -10.45 -4.02
N GLY A 24 10.97 -9.57 -3.07
CA GLY A 24 11.73 -8.38 -2.72
C GLY A 24 11.46 -7.19 -3.66
N ASN A 25 10.39 -7.24 -4.46
CA ASN A 25 10.00 -6.08 -5.26
C ASN A 25 9.34 -5.02 -4.39
N TYR A 26 9.65 -3.75 -4.69
CA TYR A 26 9.13 -2.59 -3.97
C TYR A 26 8.11 -1.85 -4.83
N TYR A 27 6.94 -1.58 -4.25
CA TYR A 27 5.89 -0.79 -4.87
C TYR A 27 5.47 0.36 -3.96
N GLN A 28 5.19 1.52 -4.54
CA GLN A 28 4.67 2.67 -3.82
C GLN A 28 3.38 3.17 -4.48
N PHE A 29 2.36 3.39 -3.67
CA PHE A 29 1.04 3.83 -4.10
C PHE A 29 0.69 5.13 -3.40
N LYS A 30 0.16 6.10 -4.15
CA LYS A 30 -0.38 7.32 -3.56
C LYS A 30 -1.73 7.04 -2.92
N ASN A 31 -1.92 7.52 -1.70
CA ASN A 31 -3.22 7.50 -1.04
C ASN A 31 -4.20 8.35 -1.87
N LYS A 32 -5.27 7.72 -2.33
CA LYS A 32 -6.43 8.46 -2.81
C LYS A 32 -7.24 8.87 -1.58
N VAL A 33 -7.46 10.18 -1.42
CA VAL A 33 -8.29 10.76 -0.34
C VAL A 33 -9.69 10.11 -0.30
N SER A 34 -10.17 9.58 -1.43
CA SER A 34 -11.46 8.89 -1.53
C SER A 34 -11.57 7.57 -0.77
N GLY A 35 -10.48 7.03 -0.17
CA GLY A 35 -10.49 5.76 0.57
C GLY A 35 -10.09 5.85 2.05
N PHE A 36 -9.53 6.98 2.49
CA PHE A 36 -9.23 7.23 3.90
C PHE A 36 -10.34 8.12 4.46
N LYS A 37 -11.00 7.69 5.55
CA LYS A 37 -11.92 8.56 6.28
C LYS A 37 -11.15 9.82 6.69
N ALA A 38 -11.44 10.95 6.06
CA ALA A 38 -11.07 12.24 6.60
C ALA A 38 -11.83 12.38 7.92
N PHE A 39 -11.12 12.27 9.04
CA PHE A 39 -11.67 12.67 10.33
C PHE A 39 -11.75 14.20 10.27
N ARG A 40 -12.98 14.70 10.07
CA ARG A 40 -13.30 16.12 10.13
C ARG A 40 -13.87 16.45 11.50
#